data_AF-A0A2V7SZR8-F1
#
_entry.id   AF-A0A2V7SZR8-F1
#
_cell.length_a   1.000
_cell.length_b   1.000
_cell.length_c   1.000
_cell.angle_alpha   90.00
_cell.angle_beta   90.00
_cell.angle_gamma   90.00
#
_symmetry.space_group_name_H-M   'P 1'
#
loop_
_entity.id
_entity.type
_entity.pdbx_description
1 polymer ?
#
loop_
_entity_poly.entity_id
_entity_poly.type
_entity_poly.pdbx_seq_one_letter_code
_entity_poly.pdbx_strand_id
1 'polypeptide(L)'
;MAGRWFRVALAISLSLVLVRRAGAQGSETPRTLGVGTGCSYRDCALSIAPAWNGLRVVRGSDERPVANLNFFLPRDIGLALRGESMAVGADSALAHAERAVALRRAAAVLTDAGAIAVVVALARAASEGRASRADRVVGGVGLVALLASVPLQFAADGALSRAVWWHNVRYAR
;
A
#
# COMPACT_ATOMS: atom_id res chain seq x y z
N MET A 1 -32.95 36.50 -6.70
CA MET A 1 -32.00 35.60 -7.41
C MET A 1 -30.68 35.50 -6.63
N ALA A 2 -30.69 34.87 -5.45
CA ALA A 2 -29.51 34.81 -4.56
C ALA A 2 -29.40 33.48 -3.79
N GLY A 3 -29.89 32.37 -4.36
CA GLY A 3 -30.11 31.12 -3.60
C GLY A 3 -29.47 29.85 -4.14
N ARG A 4 -28.73 29.89 -5.27
CA ARG A 4 -28.28 28.67 -5.96
C ARG A 4 -26.76 28.40 -5.95
N TRP A 5 -25.96 29.37 -5.50
CA TRP A 5 -24.49 29.27 -5.47
C TRP A 5 -23.94 28.83 -4.11
N PHE A 6 -24.76 28.88 -3.05
CA PHE A 6 -24.32 28.56 -1.68
C PHE A 6 -24.19 27.06 -1.39
N ARG A 7 -24.73 26.18 -2.26
CA ARG A 7 -24.72 24.72 -2.04
C ARG A 7 -23.53 23.99 -2.67
N VAL A 8 -22.80 24.61 -3.59
CA VAL A 8 -21.59 24.01 -4.20
C VAL A 8 -20.35 24.27 -3.34
N ALA A 9 -20.31 25.40 -2.63
CA ALA A 9 -19.21 25.71 -1.71
C ALA A 9 -19.20 24.81 -0.45
N LEU A 10 -20.36 24.33 0.01
CA LEU A 10 -20.46 23.51 1.22
C LEU A 10 -19.99 22.06 1.02
N ALA A 11 -19.94 21.55 -0.22
CA ALA A 11 -19.51 20.18 -0.51
C ALA A 11 -17.98 20.02 -0.60
N ILE A 12 -17.22 21.14 -0.66
CA ILE A 12 -15.75 21.13 -0.77
C ILE A 12 -15.11 21.36 0.61
N SER A 13 -15.84 21.90 1.58
CA SER A 13 -15.32 22.30 2.90
C SER A 13 -15.33 21.20 3.97
N LEU A 14 -15.80 19.98 3.69
CA LEU A 14 -15.91 18.89 4.68
C LEU A 14 -15.11 17.63 4.29
N SER A 15 -13.88 17.81 3.80
CA SER A 15 -12.90 16.71 3.69
C SER A 15 -11.61 16.95 4.49
N LEU A 16 -11.54 18.07 5.23
CA LEU A 16 -10.50 18.34 6.22
C LEU A 16 -10.93 17.84 7.60
N VAL A 17 -11.28 16.55 7.70
CA VAL A 17 -11.25 15.89 9.02
C VAL A 17 -9.85 15.34 9.20
N LEU A 18 -9.08 16.09 9.99
CA LEU A 18 -7.87 15.69 10.68
C LEU A 18 -8.01 14.26 11.24
N VAL A 19 -7.51 13.26 10.53
CA VAL A 19 -7.16 11.97 11.15
C VAL A 19 -5.73 12.09 11.68
N ARG A 20 -5.58 12.91 12.72
CA ARG A 20 -4.56 12.66 13.75
C ARG A 20 -5.08 11.52 14.62
N ARG A 21 -4.83 10.28 14.22
CA ARG A 21 -4.75 9.18 15.17
C ARG A 21 -3.34 8.62 15.13
N ALA A 22 -2.59 9.03 16.14
CA ALA A 22 -1.37 8.38 16.58
C ALA A 22 -1.69 6.93 16.94
N GLY A 23 -1.60 6.04 15.96
CA GLY A 23 -1.37 4.63 16.22
C GLY A 23 0.11 4.46 16.48
N ALA A 24 0.52 4.60 17.75
CA ALA A 24 1.79 4.09 18.22
C ALA A 24 1.75 2.56 18.10
N GLN A 25 2.07 2.02 16.93
CA GLN A 25 2.53 0.63 16.85
C GLN A 25 3.93 0.65 17.43
N GLY A 26 4.07 0.09 18.62
CA GLY A 26 5.32 0.06 19.36
C GLY A 26 6.45 -0.41 18.45
N SER A 27 7.34 0.52 18.12
CA SER A 27 8.67 0.19 17.66
C SER A 27 9.38 -0.46 18.84
N GLU A 28 9.18 -1.76 19.04
CA GLU A 28 10.12 -2.53 19.83
C GLU A 28 11.49 -2.34 19.18
N THR A 29 12.39 -1.77 19.97
CA THR A 29 13.78 -1.51 19.62
C THR A 29 14.34 -2.76 18.93
N PRO A 30 14.99 -2.64 17.75
CA PRO A 30 15.61 -3.80 17.13
C PRO A 30 16.67 -4.34 18.08
N ARG A 31 16.37 -5.44 18.78
CA ARG A 31 17.39 -6.25 19.42
C ARG A 31 18.29 -6.75 18.29
N THR A 32 19.48 -6.19 18.21
CA THR A 32 20.58 -6.74 17.41
C THR A 32 20.85 -8.15 17.92
N LEU A 33 20.29 -9.13 17.22
CA LEU A 33 20.69 -10.52 17.41
C LEU A 33 22.11 -10.64 16.85
N GLY A 34 23.03 -11.00 17.74
CA GLY A 34 24.42 -11.23 17.41
C GLY A 34 24.57 -12.38 16.42
N VAL A 35 25.55 -12.23 15.53
CA VAL A 35 25.97 -13.26 14.59
C VAL A 35 26.45 -14.49 15.37
N GLY A 36 25.66 -15.56 15.30
CA GLY A 36 26.00 -16.89 15.81
C GLY A 36 24.81 -17.57 16.49
N THR A 37 24.15 -18.49 15.77
CA THR A 37 23.12 -19.45 16.25
C THR A 37 21.92 -18.84 17.01
N GLY A 38 20.73 -18.70 16.40
CA GLY A 38 19.62 -18.19 17.21
C GLY A 38 18.19 -18.25 16.69
N CYS A 39 17.91 -18.81 15.51
CA CYS A 39 16.52 -18.93 15.10
C CYS A 39 16.29 -20.07 14.12
N SER A 40 15.35 -20.96 14.45
CA SER A 40 14.89 -21.98 13.53
C SER A 40 14.07 -21.34 12.40
N TYR A 41 13.98 -22.01 11.25
CA TYR A 41 13.09 -21.58 10.17
C TYR A 41 11.66 -21.34 10.69
N ARG A 42 11.19 -22.22 11.58
CA ARG A 42 9.84 -22.13 12.17
C ARG A 42 9.63 -20.85 12.96
N ASP A 43 10.67 -20.28 13.56
CA ASP A 43 10.56 -19.13 14.45
C ASP A 43 10.86 -17.80 13.74
N CYS A 44 11.70 -17.82 12.69
CA CYS A 44 12.15 -16.61 11.99
C CYS A 44 11.73 -16.47 10.54
N ALA A 45 11.21 -17.53 9.89
CA ALA A 45 10.68 -17.37 8.55
C ALA A 45 9.53 -16.37 8.57
N LEU A 46 9.52 -15.54 7.54
CA LEU A 46 8.41 -14.63 7.27
C LEU A 46 7.38 -15.33 6.40
N SER A 47 6.11 -15.05 6.68
CA SER A 47 4.98 -15.41 5.82
C SER A 47 4.12 -14.18 5.56
N ILE A 48 3.25 -14.28 4.56
CA ILE A 48 2.31 -13.23 4.19
C ILE A 48 0.93 -13.66 4.64
N ALA A 49 0.30 -12.83 5.47
CA ALA A 49 -1.06 -13.01 5.93
C ALA A 49 -1.96 -11.89 5.38
N PRO A 50 -3.20 -12.20 4.96
CA PRO A 50 -4.15 -11.18 4.58
C PRO A 50 -4.49 -10.29 5.78
N ALA A 51 -4.55 -8.98 5.56
CA ALA A 51 -5.06 -8.03 6.53
C ALA A 51 -6.12 -7.14 5.88
N TRP A 52 -7.04 -6.61 6.68
CA TRP A 52 -8.11 -5.74 6.20
C TRP A 52 -7.58 -4.49 5.46
N ASN A 53 -6.37 -4.05 5.79
CA ASN A 53 -5.74 -2.85 5.24
C ASN A 53 -4.57 -3.12 4.28
N GLY A 54 -4.31 -4.38 3.90
CA GLY A 54 -3.15 -4.71 3.08
C GLY A 54 -2.68 -6.14 3.18
N LEU A 55 -1.41 -6.34 2.84
CA LEU A 55 -0.70 -7.60 3.06
C LEU A 55 0.24 -7.47 4.24
N ARG A 56 0.00 -8.26 5.27
CA ARG A 56 0.81 -8.27 6.48
C ARG A 56 1.92 -9.29 6.33
N VAL A 57 3.13 -8.88 6.69
CA VAL A 57 4.27 -9.77 6.83
C VAL A 57 4.37 -10.14 8.30
N VAL A 58 4.31 -11.43 8.58
CA VAL A 58 4.35 -11.98 9.94
C VAL A 58 5.54 -12.91 10.10
N ARG A 59 6.00 -13.10 11.34
CA ARG A 59 7.15 -13.93 11.68
C ARG A 59 6.75 -15.12 12.54
N GLY A 60 7.27 -16.27 12.14
CA GLY A 60 7.21 -17.51 12.90
C GLY A 60 5.79 -18.06 13.06
N SER A 61 5.66 -19.12 13.86
CA SER A 61 4.37 -19.81 14.09
C SER A 61 3.35 -18.98 14.85
N ASP A 62 3.79 -17.96 15.59
CA ASP A 62 2.90 -17.09 16.39
C ASP A 62 2.36 -15.91 15.57
N GLU A 63 2.63 -15.87 14.26
CA GLU A 63 2.23 -14.82 13.32
C GLU A 63 2.52 -13.40 13.82
N ARG A 64 3.68 -13.21 14.47
CA ARG A 64 4.05 -11.91 15.03
C ARG A 64 4.21 -10.88 13.90
N PRO A 65 3.47 -9.75 13.93
CA PRO A 65 3.52 -8.78 12.84
C PRO A 65 4.88 -8.09 12.75
N VAL A 66 5.48 -8.09 11.57
CA VAL A 66 6.77 -7.45 11.29
C VAL A 66 6.62 -6.22 10.42
N ALA A 67 5.77 -6.30 9.39
CA ALA A 67 5.51 -5.20 8.48
C ALA A 67 4.12 -5.32 7.86
N ASN A 68 3.62 -4.24 7.26
CA ASN A 68 2.36 -4.25 6.53
C ASN A 68 2.49 -3.44 5.25
N LEU A 69 2.29 -4.09 4.11
CA LEU A 69 2.16 -3.43 2.82
C LEU A 69 0.71 -2.97 2.67
N ASN A 70 0.44 -1.75 3.13
CA ASN A 70 -0.92 -1.20 3.13
C ASN A 70 -1.45 -0.97 1.70
N PHE A 71 -2.75 -1.19 1.49
CA PHE A 71 -3.45 -0.75 0.29
C PHE A 71 -3.50 0.79 0.20
N PHE A 72 -3.78 1.44 1.33
CA PHE A 72 -3.86 2.90 1.46
C PHE A 72 -2.60 3.45 2.13
N LEU A 73 -2.00 4.49 1.54
CA LEU A 73 -0.74 5.10 2.00
C LEU A 73 0.35 4.07 2.37
N PRO A 74 0.96 3.40 1.38
CA PRO A 74 1.98 2.38 1.62
C PRO A 74 3.20 3.00 2.31
N ARG A 75 3.51 2.47 3.49
CA ARG A 75 4.71 2.83 4.25
C ARG A 75 5.88 1.99 3.79
N ASP A 76 7.08 2.48 4.10
CA ASP A 76 8.29 1.72 3.85
C ASP A 76 8.32 0.48 4.75
N ILE A 77 8.65 -0.65 4.15
CA ILE A 77 8.81 -1.96 4.81
C ILE A 77 10.23 -2.53 4.59
N GLY A 78 11.10 -1.81 3.87
CA GLY A 78 12.39 -2.28 3.41
C GLY A 78 13.30 -2.74 4.55
N LEU A 79 13.45 -1.93 5.59
CA LEU A 79 14.30 -2.27 6.73
C LEU A 79 13.80 -3.50 7.50
N ALA A 80 12.48 -3.65 7.62
CA ALA A 80 11.89 -4.79 8.31
C ALA A 80 12.12 -6.11 7.55
N LEU A 81 12.10 -6.06 6.20
CA LEU A 81 12.36 -7.23 5.35
C LEU A 81 13.86 -7.48 5.12
N ARG A 82 14.72 -6.46 5.21
CA ARG A 82 16.18 -6.64 5.16
C ARG A 82 16.67 -7.51 6.31
N GLY A 83 16.27 -7.18 7.54
CA GLY A 83 16.84 -7.79 8.74
C GLY A 83 18.32 -7.42 8.90
N GLU A 84 19.15 -8.37 9.33
CA GLU A 84 20.60 -8.16 9.45
C GLU A 84 21.25 -7.83 8.09
N SER A 85 22.05 -6.76 8.06
CA SER A 85 22.63 -6.21 6.83
C SER A 85 23.61 -7.15 6.12
N MET A 86 24.30 -8.01 6.87
CA MET A 86 25.30 -8.95 6.35
C MET A 86 24.72 -10.34 6.05
N ALA A 87 23.41 -10.53 6.22
CA ALA A 87 22.79 -11.82 5.98
C ALA A 87 22.64 -12.11 4.48
N VAL A 88 22.73 -13.38 4.12
CA VAL A 88 22.52 -13.85 2.74
C VAL A 88 21.15 -13.39 2.25
N GLY A 89 21.11 -12.70 1.10
CA GLY A 89 19.87 -12.21 0.50
C GLY A 89 19.30 -10.92 1.11
N ALA A 90 19.96 -10.30 2.09
CA ALA A 90 19.47 -9.08 2.76
C ALA A 90 19.25 -7.92 1.79
N ASP A 91 20.20 -7.66 0.89
CA ASP A 91 20.10 -6.56 -0.08
C ASP A 91 19.04 -6.86 -1.16
N SER A 92 18.90 -8.12 -1.57
CA SER A 92 17.84 -8.55 -2.49
C SER A 92 16.46 -8.44 -1.85
N ALA A 93 16.32 -8.81 -0.57
CA ALA A 93 15.10 -8.63 0.19
C ALA A 93 14.71 -7.15 0.29
N LEU A 94 15.68 -6.27 0.57
CA LEU A 94 15.47 -4.82 0.60
C LEU A 94 15.01 -4.29 -0.76
N ALA A 95 15.72 -4.60 -1.83
CA ALA A 95 15.41 -4.11 -3.18
C ALA A 95 14.00 -4.52 -3.64
N HIS A 96 13.59 -5.76 -3.34
CA HIS A 96 12.24 -6.23 -3.67
C HIS A 96 11.16 -5.61 -2.77
N ALA A 97 11.47 -5.35 -1.50
CA ALA A 97 10.56 -4.67 -0.58
C ALA A 97 10.30 -3.22 -1.02
N GLU A 98 11.35 -2.48 -1.37
CA GLU A 98 11.24 -1.12 -1.91
C GLU A 98 10.44 -1.10 -3.21
N ARG A 99 10.70 -2.06 -4.11
CA ARG A 99 9.93 -2.22 -5.35
C ARG A 99 8.46 -2.50 -5.08
N ALA A 100 8.13 -3.33 -4.09
CA ALA A 100 6.75 -3.61 -3.70
C ALA A 100 6.02 -2.34 -3.22
N VAL A 101 6.70 -1.52 -2.39
CA VAL A 101 6.17 -0.24 -1.91
C VAL A 101 5.97 0.74 -3.06
N ALA A 102 6.94 0.85 -3.96
CA ALA A 102 6.86 1.75 -5.11
C ALA A 102 5.68 1.40 -6.03
N LEU A 103 5.52 0.11 -6.37
CA LEU A 103 4.41 -0.38 -7.18
C LEU A 103 3.07 -0.16 -6.49
N ARG A 104 2.98 -0.42 -5.18
CA ARG A 104 1.75 -0.17 -4.43
C ARG A 104 1.38 1.31 -4.41
N ARG A 105 2.36 2.21 -4.25
CA ARG A 105 2.12 3.66 -4.26
C ARG A 105 1.60 4.11 -5.62
N ALA A 106 2.20 3.65 -6.71
CA ALA A 106 1.73 3.96 -8.06
C ALA A 106 0.29 3.46 -8.28
N ALA A 107 0.00 2.22 -7.87
CA ALA A 107 -1.35 1.65 -7.96
C ALA A 107 -2.38 2.42 -7.12
N ALA A 108 -2.03 2.82 -5.90
CA ALA A 108 -2.91 3.60 -5.03
C ALA A 108 -3.22 4.97 -5.66
N VAL A 109 -2.21 5.69 -6.15
CA VAL A 109 -2.40 7.00 -6.82
C VAL A 109 -3.32 6.88 -8.03
N LEU A 110 -3.12 5.87 -8.88
CA LEU A 110 -3.97 5.63 -10.05
C LEU A 110 -5.41 5.29 -9.65
N THR A 111 -5.56 4.49 -8.59
CA THR A 111 -6.89 4.10 -8.09
C THR A 111 -7.64 5.30 -7.53
N ASP A 112 -6.99 6.09 -6.67
CA ASP A 112 -7.60 7.24 -6.01
C ASP A 112 -7.94 8.34 -7.03
N ALA A 113 -6.98 8.71 -7.89
CA ALA A 113 -7.21 9.72 -8.93
C ALA A 113 -8.25 9.25 -9.95
N GLY A 114 -8.21 7.98 -10.33
CA GLY A 114 -9.16 7.38 -11.26
C GLY A 114 -10.59 7.37 -10.70
N ALA A 115 -10.76 6.95 -9.44
CA ALA A 115 -12.04 6.96 -8.75
C ALA A 115 -12.60 8.38 -8.63
N ILE A 116 -11.78 9.36 -8.23
CA ILE A 116 -12.19 10.76 -8.15
C ILE A 116 -12.64 11.28 -9.52
N ALA A 117 -11.87 11.04 -10.57
CA ALA A 117 -12.21 11.49 -11.92
C ALA A 117 -13.54 10.91 -12.42
N VAL A 118 -13.77 9.61 -12.21
CA VAL A 118 -15.04 8.94 -12.55
C VAL A 118 -16.20 9.52 -11.76
N VAL A 119 -16.06 9.66 -10.44
CA VAL A 119 -17.12 10.21 -9.57
C VAL A 119 -17.46 11.64 -9.96
N VAL A 120 -16.46 12.48 -10.23
CA VAL A 120 -16.67 13.88 -10.66
C VAL A 120 -17.39 13.93 -12.01
N ALA A 121 -16.96 13.13 -12.99
CA ALA A 121 -17.60 13.08 -14.31
C ALA A 121 -19.06 12.63 -14.22
N LEU A 122 -19.34 11.61 -13.40
CA LEU A 122 -20.70 11.12 -13.17
C LEU A 122 -21.57 12.15 -12.45
N ALA A 123 -21.05 12.80 -11.41
CA ALA A 123 -21.77 13.84 -10.67
C ALA A 123 -22.13 15.03 -11.57
N ARG A 124 -21.20 15.46 -12.42
CA ARG A 124 -21.43 16.53 -13.40
C ARG A 124 -22.48 16.13 -14.45
N ALA A 125 -22.32 14.96 -15.06
CA ALA A 125 -23.26 14.45 -16.05
C ALA A 125 -24.70 14.31 -15.48
N ALA A 126 -24.82 13.85 -14.23
CA ALA A 126 -26.10 13.75 -13.54
C ALA A 126 -26.70 15.14 -13.25
N SER A 127 -25.89 16.12 -12.84
CA SER A 127 -26.35 17.48 -12.56
C SER A 127 -26.79 18.25 -13.80
N GLU A 128 -26.17 17.99 -14.95
CA GLU A 128 -26.48 18.65 -16.22
C GLU A 128 -27.51 17.88 -17.06
N GLY A 129 -27.89 16.66 -16.64
CA GLY A 129 -28.77 15.75 -17.38
C GLY A 129 -28.18 15.20 -18.70
N ARG A 130 -26.90 15.50 -18.98
CA ARG A 130 -26.16 15.06 -20.17
C ARG A 130 -24.67 15.02 -19.88
N ALA A 131 -23.96 14.07 -20.48
CA ALA A 131 -22.50 14.01 -20.40
C ALA A 131 -21.85 14.91 -21.46
N SER A 132 -21.16 15.96 -21.01
CA SER A 132 -20.36 16.82 -21.90
C SER A 132 -19.17 16.03 -22.50
N ARG A 133 -18.51 16.60 -23.51
CA ARG A 133 -17.25 16.01 -24.05
C ARG A 133 -16.17 15.95 -22.97
N ALA A 134 -16.11 16.95 -22.09
CA ALA A 134 -15.16 17.00 -20.99
C ALA A 134 -15.44 15.88 -19.98
N ASP A 135 -16.70 15.64 -19.60
CA ASP A 135 -17.05 14.56 -18.64
C ASP A 135 -16.69 13.19 -19.21
N ARG A 136 -16.94 12.96 -20.51
CA ARG A 136 -16.54 11.72 -21.18
C ARG A 136 -15.04 11.51 -21.19
N VAL A 137 -14.25 12.57 -21.42
CA VAL A 137 -12.79 12.49 -21.38
C VAL A 137 -12.28 12.24 -19.96
N VAL A 138 -12.75 13.02 -18.98
CA VAL A 138 -12.32 12.88 -17.57
C VAL A 138 -12.72 11.51 -17.02
N GLY A 139 -13.97 11.09 -17.24
CA GLY A 139 -14.45 9.78 -16.82
C GLY A 139 -13.74 8.64 -17.54
N GLY A 140 -13.45 8.79 -18.84
CA GLY A 140 -12.69 7.81 -19.62
C GLY A 140 -11.25 7.64 -19.13
N VAL A 141 -10.53 8.75 -18.91
CA VAL A 141 -9.17 8.73 -18.33
C VAL A 141 -9.20 8.14 -16.92
N GLY A 142 -10.18 8.50 -16.10
CA GLY A 142 -10.35 7.95 -14.77
C GLY A 142 -10.56 6.43 -14.78
N LEU A 143 -11.41 5.94 -15.69
CA LEU A 143 -11.63 4.51 -15.86
C LEU A 143 -10.37 3.77 -16.33
N VAL A 144 -9.63 4.35 -17.27
CA VAL A 144 -8.33 3.77 -17.71
C VAL A 144 -7.33 3.72 -16.55
N ALA A 145 -7.25 4.77 -15.73
CA ALA A 145 -6.39 4.78 -14.55
C ALA A 145 -6.76 3.67 -13.54
N LEU A 146 -8.06 3.45 -13.30
CA LEU A 146 -8.55 2.36 -12.46
C LEU A 146 -8.15 0.98 -13.03
N LEU A 147 -8.32 0.76 -14.32
CA LEU A 147 -7.94 -0.50 -14.96
C LEU A 147 -6.43 -0.74 -14.93
N ALA A 148 -5.63 0.31 -15.15
CA ALA A 148 -4.18 0.25 -15.12
C ALA A 148 -3.62 0.03 -13.70
N SER A 149 -4.36 0.36 -12.65
CA SER A 149 -3.90 0.15 -11.28
C SER A 149 -3.88 -1.32 -10.88
N VAL A 150 -4.80 -2.14 -11.40
CA VAL A 150 -4.95 -3.57 -11.09
C VAL A 150 -3.66 -4.38 -11.33
N PRO A 151 -3.04 -4.36 -12.53
CA PRO A 151 -1.80 -5.12 -12.75
C PRO A 151 -0.64 -4.63 -11.86
N LEU A 152 -0.62 -3.33 -11.49
CA LEU A 152 0.39 -2.81 -10.57
C LEU A 152 0.20 -3.33 -9.14
N GLN A 153 -1.05 -3.55 -8.71
CA GLN A 153 -1.32 -4.17 -7.40
C GLN A 153 -0.78 -5.60 -7.36
N PHE A 154 -1.02 -6.41 -8.39
CA PHE A 154 -0.48 -7.76 -8.48
C PHE A 154 1.06 -7.77 -8.58
N ALA A 155 1.64 -6.81 -9.30
CA ALA A 155 3.08 -6.67 -9.38
C ALA A 155 3.70 -6.33 -8.00
N ALA A 156 3.01 -5.53 -7.19
CA ALA A 156 3.41 -5.23 -5.81
C ALA A 156 3.35 -6.48 -4.92
N ASP A 157 2.30 -7.31 -5.05
CA ASP A 157 2.17 -8.59 -4.34
C ASP A 157 3.32 -9.54 -4.71
N GLY A 158 3.61 -9.68 -6.00
CA GLY A 158 4.71 -10.52 -6.48
C GLY A 158 6.10 -10.01 -6.04
N ALA A 159 6.28 -8.70 -5.93
CA ALA A 159 7.51 -8.12 -5.38
C ALA A 159 7.64 -8.38 -3.87
N LEU A 160 6.54 -8.29 -3.11
CA LEU A 160 6.52 -8.62 -1.69
C LEU A 160 6.86 -10.10 -1.45
N SER A 161 6.27 -11.02 -2.21
CA SER A 161 6.56 -12.45 -2.13
C SER A 161 8.04 -12.76 -2.40
N ARG A 162 8.66 -12.08 -3.38
CA ARG A 162 10.11 -12.19 -3.62
C ARG A 162 10.95 -11.64 -2.48
N ALA A 163 10.54 -10.53 -1.88
CA ALA A 163 11.23 -9.95 -0.74
C ALA A 163 11.22 -10.92 0.47
N VAL A 164 10.07 -11.53 0.75
CA VAL A 164 9.91 -12.57 1.78
C VAL A 164 10.74 -13.81 1.45
N TRP A 165 10.75 -14.25 0.19
CA TRP A 165 11.58 -15.38 -0.22
C TRP A 165 13.07 -15.13 0.05
N TRP A 166 13.61 -13.99 -0.41
CA TRP A 166 15.00 -13.62 -0.16
C TRP A 166 15.32 -13.47 1.34
N HIS A 167 14.38 -12.95 2.12
CA HIS A 167 14.50 -12.92 3.58
C HIS A 167 14.62 -14.33 4.17
N ASN A 168 13.88 -15.31 3.65
CA ASN A 168 13.81 -16.66 4.20
C ASN A 168 14.96 -17.57 3.76
N VAL A 169 15.63 -17.26 2.64
CA VAL A 169 16.78 -18.05 2.13
C VAL A 169 17.86 -18.26 3.19
N ARG A 170 18.07 -17.30 4.09
CA ARG A 170 19.06 -17.42 5.17
C ARG A 170 18.72 -18.47 6.24
N TYR A 171 17.48 -18.94 6.31
CA TYR A 171 17.01 -19.93 7.28
C TYR A 171 16.77 -21.32 6.66
N ALA A 172 16.96 -21.47 5.34
CA ALA A 172 16.69 -22.71 4.60
C ALA A 172 17.89 -23.69 4.59
N ARG A 173 18.86 -23.51 5.51
CA ARG A 173 20.02 -24.38 5.71
C ARG A 173 19.83 -25.20 6.97
#